data_AF-U2Z841-F1
#
_entry.id   AF-U2Z841-F1
#
_cell.length_a   1.000
_cell.length_b   1.000
_cell.length_c   1.000
_cell.angle_alpha   90.00
_cell.angle_beta   90.00
_cell.angle_gamma   90.00
#
_symmetry.space_group_name_H-M   'P 1'
#
loop_
_entity.id
_entity.type
_entity.pdbx_description
1 polymer ?
#
loop_
_entity_poly.entity_id
_entity_poly.type
_entity_poly.pdbx_seq_one_letter_code
_entity_poly.pdbx_strand_id
1 'polypeptide(L)'
;MEAGGLVSDEIVIAILDDRLDRPDVARGVILDGFPRTPAQAEALDDLLARRGQSVSAVISLEVDDAAMVERISGRYTCATCGEGWHDSFKRPETPGICDVCGGTEFKRRADDTAETVASRLAAYHAETAPLIDHYRARGTLERVPAMGAIEDIAQALSEIVRRYETA
;
A
#
# COMPACT_ATOMS: atom_id res chain seq x y z
N MET A 1 13.19 17.23 14.74
CA MET A 1 13.27 16.18 13.72
C MET A 1 12.80 16.78 12.41
N GLU A 2 13.71 17.44 11.69
CA GLU A 2 13.49 18.01 10.35
C GLU A 2 14.72 17.68 9.51
N ALA A 3 14.74 16.47 8.97
CA ALA A 3 15.62 16.09 7.88
C ALA A 3 14.89 14.95 7.16
N GLY A 4 14.39 15.22 5.95
CA GLY A 4 13.73 14.23 5.08
C GLY A 4 14.70 13.18 4.52
N GLY A 5 15.65 12.72 5.33
CA GLY A 5 16.49 11.58 5.00
C GLY A 5 15.64 10.31 5.04
N LEU A 6 15.82 9.45 4.04
CA LEU A 6 15.27 8.11 4.05
C LEU A 6 15.80 7.38 5.28
N VAL A 7 14.89 6.81 6.08
CA VAL A 7 15.24 5.89 7.17
C VAL A 7 16.02 4.73 6.53
N SER A 8 17.20 4.39 7.07
CA SER A 8 18.00 3.29 6.50
C SER A 8 17.27 1.96 6.63
N ASP A 9 17.53 1.04 5.70
CA ASP A 9 16.93 -0.30 5.70
C ASP A 9 17.17 -1.01 7.04
N GLU A 10 18.35 -0.84 7.64
CA GLU A 10 18.69 -1.37 8.96
C GLU A 10 17.77 -0.85 10.07
N ILE A 11 17.46 0.45 10.07
CA ILE A 11 16.55 1.04 11.06
C ILE A 11 15.13 0.52 10.83
N VAL A 12 14.68 0.41 9.57
CA VAL A 12 13.35 -0.14 9.25
C VAL A 12 13.22 -1.59 9.73
N ILE A 13 14.22 -2.42 9.47
CA ILE A 13 14.27 -3.81 9.93
C ILE A 13 14.28 -3.89 11.45
N ALA A 14 15.05 -3.05 12.15
CA ALA A 14 15.07 -3.03 13.61
C ALA A 14 13.72 -2.60 14.21
N ILE A 15 13.02 -1.62 13.61
CA ILE A 15 11.68 -1.21 14.02
C ILE A 15 10.69 -2.36 13.81
N LEU A 16 10.79 -3.07 12.68
CA LEU A 16 9.94 -4.22 12.40
C LEU A 16 10.18 -5.36 13.40
N ASP A 17 11.45 -5.64 13.72
CA ASP A 17 11.86 -6.63 14.72
C ASP A 17 11.19 -6.36 16.08
N ASP A 18 11.32 -5.14 16.64
CA ASP A 18 10.64 -4.77 17.91
C ASP A 18 9.12 -4.85 17.79
N ARG A 19 8.56 -4.49 16.63
CA ARG A 19 7.10 -4.48 16.41
C ARG A 19 6.50 -5.88 16.41
N LEU A 20 7.25 -6.87 15.91
CA LEU A 20 6.84 -8.28 15.83
C LEU A 20 6.73 -8.95 17.20
N ASP A 21 7.33 -8.39 18.25
CA ASP A 21 7.25 -8.92 19.62
C ASP A 21 6.00 -8.48 20.39
N ARG A 22 5.16 -7.63 19.79
CA ARG A 22 3.96 -7.12 20.47
C ARG A 22 2.82 -8.15 20.45
N PRO A 23 2.02 -8.24 21.52
CA PRO A 23 0.98 -9.27 21.61
C PRO A 23 -0.16 -9.10 20.58
N ASP A 24 -0.38 -7.89 20.07
CA ASP A 24 -1.44 -7.60 19.11
C ASP A 24 -1.16 -8.17 17.70
N VAL A 25 0.10 -8.53 17.41
CA VAL A 25 0.50 -9.14 16.14
C VAL A 25 0.67 -10.65 16.21
N ALA A 26 0.25 -11.28 17.31
CA ALA A 26 0.35 -12.72 17.50
C ALA A 26 -0.41 -13.55 16.44
N ARG A 27 -1.42 -12.95 15.78
CA ARG A 27 -2.18 -13.58 14.69
C ARG A 27 -1.61 -13.30 13.29
N GLY A 28 -0.45 -12.65 13.21
CA GLY A 28 0.17 -12.22 11.97
C GLY A 28 0.11 -10.71 11.75
N VAL A 29 0.73 -10.28 10.66
CA VAL A 29 0.88 -8.88 10.27
C VAL A 29 0.62 -8.70 8.79
N ILE A 30 0.18 -7.51 8.42
CA ILE A 30 0.21 -7.02 7.04
C ILE A 30 1.29 -5.94 6.98
N LEU A 31 2.27 -6.16 6.10
CA LEU A 31 3.28 -5.16 5.80
C LEU A 31 2.81 -4.33 4.61
N ASP A 32 2.49 -3.07 4.85
CA ASP A 32 2.06 -2.13 3.81
C ASP A 32 3.22 -1.20 3.43
N GLY A 33 3.64 -1.27 2.17
CA GLY A 33 4.71 -0.45 1.62
C GLY A 33 6.13 -0.88 2.02
N PHE A 34 6.32 -2.10 2.54
CA PHE A 34 7.61 -2.74 2.77
C PHE A 34 7.51 -4.25 2.50
N PRO A 35 8.48 -4.89 1.85
CA PRO A 35 9.71 -4.32 1.27
C PRO A 35 9.45 -3.61 -0.08
N ARG A 36 10.36 -2.70 -0.46
CA ARG A 36 10.34 -1.97 -1.76
C ARG A 36 11.52 -2.28 -2.66
N THR A 37 12.58 -2.88 -2.13
CA THR A 37 13.81 -3.23 -2.85
C THR A 37 14.18 -4.69 -2.59
N PRO A 38 14.98 -5.33 -3.47
CA PRO A 38 15.46 -6.69 -3.25
C PRO A 38 16.23 -6.86 -1.92
N ALA A 39 17.06 -5.88 -1.57
CA ALA A 39 17.83 -5.90 -0.32
C ALA A 39 16.90 -5.90 0.92
N GLN A 40 15.83 -5.12 0.89
CA GLN A 40 14.82 -5.13 1.95
C GLN A 40 14.07 -6.47 2.01
N ALA A 41 13.78 -7.08 0.87
CA ALA A 41 13.11 -8.37 0.81
C ALA A 41 13.99 -9.50 1.38
N GLU A 42 15.28 -9.51 1.07
CA GLU A 42 16.26 -10.44 1.67
C GLU A 42 16.37 -10.23 3.19
N ALA A 43 16.48 -8.97 3.65
CA ALA A 43 16.56 -8.66 5.07
C ALA A 43 15.29 -9.07 5.84
N LEU A 44 14.11 -8.92 5.23
CA LEU A 44 12.85 -9.39 5.79
C LEU A 44 12.81 -10.92 5.89
N ASP A 45 13.19 -11.62 4.83
CA ASP A 45 13.24 -13.08 4.80
C ASP A 45 14.18 -13.61 5.92
N ASP A 46 15.35 -13.00 6.10
CA ASP A 46 16.30 -13.35 7.15
C ASP A 46 15.75 -13.07 8.56
N LEU A 47 15.08 -11.94 8.76
CA LEU A 47 14.44 -11.59 10.04
C LEU A 47 13.39 -12.63 10.43
N LEU A 48 12.52 -12.99 9.49
CA LEU A 48 11.46 -13.97 9.72
C LEU A 48 12.03 -15.37 9.93
N ALA A 49 13.05 -15.78 9.16
CA ALA A 49 13.70 -17.07 9.30
C ALA A 49 14.32 -17.27 10.70
N ARG A 50 14.96 -16.24 11.27
CA ARG A 50 15.48 -16.28 12.65
C ARG A 50 14.38 -16.46 13.71
N ARG A 51 13.15 -16.08 13.41
CA ARG A 51 11.96 -16.29 14.24
C ARG A 51 11.23 -17.60 13.98
N GLY A 52 11.71 -18.43 13.04
CA GLY A 52 10.96 -19.61 12.57
C GLY A 52 9.67 -19.24 11.84
N GLN A 53 9.60 -18.03 11.30
CA GLN A 53 8.48 -17.50 10.53
C GLN A 53 8.86 -17.37 9.05
N SER A 54 7.88 -17.12 8.19
CA SER A 54 8.09 -16.82 6.78
C SER A 54 6.96 -15.96 6.24
N VAL A 55 7.18 -15.32 5.10
CA VAL A 55 6.12 -14.58 4.40
C VAL A 55 5.10 -15.59 3.85
N SER A 56 3.87 -15.54 4.35
CA SER A 56 2.81 -16.45 3.93
C SER A 56 2.27 -16.13 2.54
N ALA A 57 2.08 -14.83 2.25
CA ALA A 57 1.60 -14.35 0.96
C ALA A 57 2.15 -12.95 0.66
N VAL A 58 2.38 -12.67 -0.62
CA VAL A 58 2.67 -11.34 -1.16
C VAL A 58 1.62 -11.01 -2.20
N ILE A 59 0.83 -9.97 -1.93
CA ILE A 59 -0.31 -9.62 -2.78
C ILE A 59 0.10 -8.49 -3.73
N SER A 60 0.11 -8.79 -5.03
CA SER A 60 0.33 -7.82 -6.10
C SER A 60 -1.01 -7.33 -6.63
N LEU A 61 -1.33 -6.06 -6.37
CA LEU A 61 -2.49 -5.38 -6.90
C LEU A 61 -2.20 -4.87 -8.31
N GLU A 62 -2.78 -5.52 -9.30
CA GLU A 62 -2.55 -5.23 -10.73
C GLU A 62 -3.43 -4.06 -11.16
N VAL A 63 -2.79 -2.96 -11.56
CA VAL A 63 -3.45 -1.70 -11.94
C VAL A 63 -2.91 -1.18 -13.27
N ASP A 64 -3.69 -0.32 -13.92
CA ASP A 64 -3.23 0.45 -15.08
C ASP A 64 -2.56 1.75 -14.64
N ASP A 65 -1.33 1.98 -15.08
CA ASP A 65 -0.53 3.15 -14.70
C ASP A 65 -1.20 4.47 -15.08
N ALA A 66 -1.78 4.56 -16.28
CA ALA A 66 -2.41 5.80 -16.75
C ALA A 66 -3.66 6.13 -15.91
N ALA A 67 -4.46 5.11 -15.61
CA ALA A 67 -5.59 5.24 -14.70
C ALA A 67 -5.16 5.60 -13.27
N MET A 68 -4.00 5.11 -12.79
CA MET A 68 -3.47 5.50 -11.48
C MET A 68 -3.02 6.97 -11.45
N VAL A 69 -2.39 7.45 -12.52
CA VAL A 69 -2.03 8.87 -12.66
C VAL A 69 -3.28 9.74 -12.59
N GLU A 70 -4.33 9.42 -13.36
CA GLU A 70 -5.59 10.16 -13.31
C GLU A 70 -6.21 10.11 -11.90
N ARG A 71 -6.37 8.91 -11.34
CA ARG A 71 -7.02 8.66 -10.05
C ARG A 71 -6.33 9.39 -8.89
N ILE A 72 -5.01 9.45 -8.88
CA ILE A 72 -4.26 10.12 -7.81
C ILE A 72 -4.24 11.62 -8.02
N SER A 73 -4.00 12.10 -9.25
CA SER A 73 -3.89 13.54 -9.51
C SER A 73 -5.21 14.31 -9.32
N GLY A 74 -6.35 13.65 -9.54
CA GLY A 74 -7.67 14.25 -9.29
C GLY A 74 -8.17 14.08 -7.85
N ARG A 75 -7.40 13.47 -6.95
CA ARG A 75 -7.82 13.18 -5.57
C ARG A 75 -7.79 14.41 -4.68
N TYR A 76 -8.83 14.56 -3.86
CA TYR A 76 -8.87 15.51 -2.76
C TYR A 76 -9.68 14.95 -1.59
N THR A 77 -9.60 15.58 -0.42
CA THR A 77 -10.27 15.10 0.79
C THR A 77 -11.00 16.23 1.51
N CYS A 78 -12.13 15.94 2.13
CA CYS A 78 -12.75 16.87 3.06
C CYS A 78 -11.81 17.10 4.25
N ALA A 79 -11.52 18.37 4.58
CA ALA A 79 -10.63 18.71 5.68
C ALA A 79 -11.23 18.36 7.05
N THR A 80 -12.56 18.28 7.15
CA THR A 80 -13.29 18.00 8.39
C THR A 80 -13.39 16.50 8.71
N CYS A 81 -13.92 15.69 7.79
CA CYS A 81 -14.16 14.26 8.05
C CYS A 81 -13.17 13.32 7.35
N GLY A 82 -12.32 13.83 6.46
CA GLY A 82 -11.35 13.03 5.71
C GLY A 82 -11.93 12.28 4.51
N GLU A 83 -13.23 12.41 4.22
CA GLU A 83 -13.87 11.75 3.07
C GLU A 83 -13.12 12.05 1.78
N GLY A 84 -12.82 11.00 1.01
CA GLY A 84 -12.08 11.09 -0.24
C GLY A 84 -12.99 11.35 -1.43
N TRP A 85 -12.59 12.33 -2.24
CA TRP A 85 -13.28 12.79 -3.44
C TRP A 85 -12.34 12.81 -4.64
N HIS A 86 -12.92 12.91 -5.83
CA HIS A 86 -12.21 12.97 -7.10
C HIS A 86 -12.84 13.98 -8.05
N ASP A 87 -12.02 14.58 -8.91
CA ASP A 87 -12.47 15.62 -9.86
C ASP A 87 -13.47 15.11 -10.91
N SER A 88 -13.40 13.84 -11.29
CA SER A 88 -14.24 13.25 -12.34
C SER A 88 -15.33 12.31 -11.82
N PHE A 89 -14.95 11.25 -11.10
CA PHE A 89 -15.81 10.10 -10.81
C PHE A 89 -16.44 10.05 -9.41
N LYS A 90 -16.02 10.91 -8.47
CA LYS A 90 -16.61 11.00 -7.13
C LYS A 90 -16.59 12.45 -6.68
N ARG A 91 -17.57 13.24 -7.14
CA ARG A 91 -17.75 14.65 -6.79
C ARG A 91 -18.88 14.80 -5.79
N PRO A 92 -18.81 15.80 -4.89
CA PRO A 92 -19.96 16.12 -4.05
C PRO A 92 -21.17 16.53 -4.88
N GLU A 93 -22.37 16.25 -4.40
CA GLU A 93 -23.62 16.65 -5.04
C GLU A 93 -23.70 18.17 -5.18
N THR A 94 -23.31 18.89 -4.11
CA THR A 94 -23.18 20.34 -4.11
C THR A 94 -21.71 20.76 -4.13
N PRO A 95 -21.24 21.44 -5.19
CA PRO A 95 -19.85 21.89 -5.27
C PRO A 95 -19.42 22.68 -4.02
N GLY A 96 -18.35 22.23 -3.37
CA GLY A 96 -17.81 22.88 -2.18
C GLY A 96 -18.51 22.50 -0.86
N ILE A 97 -19.40 21.51 -0.84
CA ILE A 97 -20.01 20.98 0.38
C ILE A 97 -19.81 19.47 0.42
N CYS A 98 -19.23 18.94 1.49
CA CYS A 98 -19.03 17.50 1.66
C CYS A 98 -20.36 16.79 1.97
N ASP A 99 -20.78 15.84 1.13
CA ASP A 99 -22.07 15.15 1.30
C ASP A 99 -22.15 14.30 2.59
N VAL A 100 -21.00 13.95 3.19
CA VAL A 100 -20.95 13.12 4.40
C VAL A 100 -21.13 13.93 5.68
N CYS A 101 -20.56 15.14 5.76
CA CYS A 101 -20.52 15.91 7.00
C CYS A 101 -20.91 17.39 6.87
N GLY A 102 -21.23 17.87 5.67
CA GLY A 102 -21.55 19.27 5.39
C GLY A 102 -20.35 20.23 5.44
N GLY A 103 -19.12 19.73 5.62
CA GLY A 103 -17.92 20.56 5.68
C GLY A 103 -17.62 21.23 4.33
N THR A 104 -17.10 22.46 4.36
CA THR A 104 -16.85 23.27 3.16
C THR A 104 -15.37 23.43 2.81
N GLU A 105 -14.48 22.91 3.67
CA GLU A 105 -13.04 22.94 3.43
C GLU A 105 -12.56 21.61 2.85
N PHE A 106 -11.76 21.70 1.79
CA PHE A 106 -11.16 20.55 1.12
C PHE A 106 -9.67 20.76 0.97
N LYS A 107 -8.91 19.66 1.09
CA LYS A 107 -7.45 19.66 0.98
C LYS A 107 -6.99 18.66 -0.08
N ARG A 108 -5.93 19.05 -0.78
CA ARG A 108 -5.16 18.19 -1.69
C ARG A 108 -3.79 17.95 -1.09
N ARG A 109 -3.22 16.78 -1.39
CA ARG A 109 -1.82 16.53 -1.06
C ARG A 109 -0.95 17.20 -2.12
N ALA A 110 0.14 17.83 -1.71
CA ALA A 110 1.01 18.56 -2.63
C ALA A 110 1.72 17.65 -3.65
N ASP A 111 1.86 16.36 -3.32
CA ASP A 111 2.51 15.32 -4.10
C ASP A 111 1.54 14.53 -5.01
N ASP A 112 0.25 14.85 -5.00
CA ASP A 112 -0.77 14.25 -5.89
C ASP A 112 -0.82 15.01 -7.23
N THR A 113 0.32 15.15 -7.91
CA THR A 113 0.42 15.71 -9.27
C THR A 113 0.72 14.64 -10.30
N ALA A 114 0.31 14.82 -11.56
CA ALA A 114 0.57 13.82 -12.60
C ALA A 114 2.07 13.49 -12.75
N GLU A 115 2.94 14.49 -12.71
CA GLU A 115 4.40 14.30 -12.76
C GLU A 115 4.96 13.57 -11.55
N THR A 116 4.50 13.90 -10.34
CA THR A 116 4.96 13.21 -9.12
C THR A 116 4.46 11.76 -9.08
N VAL A 117 3.25 11.49 -9.56
CA VAL A 117 2.72 10.12 -9.62
C VAL A 117 3.45 9.30 -10.68
N ALA A 118 3.69 9.87 -11.87
CA ALA A 118 4.43 9.20 -12.92
C ALA A 118 5.87 8.85 -12.49
N SER A 119 6.56 9.75 -11.78
CA SER A 119 7.91 9.47 -11.27
C SER A 119 7.91 8.37 -10.20
N ARG A 120 6.89 8.32 -9.34
CA ARG A 120 6.69 7.25 -8.35
C ARG A 120 6.42 5.89 -9.02
N LEU A 121 5.60 5.86 -10.07
CA LEU A 121 5.36 4.63 -10.84
C LEU A 121 6.64 4.15 -11.54
N ALA A 122 7.43 5.06 -12.12
CA ALA A 122 8.72 4.71 -12.70
C ALA A 122 9.69 4.10 -11.65
N ALA A 123 9.77 4.68 -10.45
CA ALA A 123 10.56 4.12 -9.35
C ALA A 123 10.03 2.75 -8.89
N TYR A 124 8.71 2.59 -8.79
CA TYR A 124 8.09 1.29 -8.49
C TYR A 124 8.51 0.22 -9.50
N HIS A 125 8.42 0.50 -10.81
CA HIS A 125 8.80 -0.45 -11.85
C HIS A 125 10.29 -0.80 -11.84
N ALA A 126 11.15 0.16 -11.48
CA ALA A 126 12.59 -0.05 -11.41
C ALA A 126 13.01 -0.86 -10.17
N GLU A 127 12.42 -0.57 -9.01
CA GLU A 127 12.92 -1.07 -7.73
C GLU A 127 12.03 -2.12 -7.08
N THR A 128 10.70 -1.96 -7.17
CA THR A 128 9.72 -2.79 -6.46
C THR A 128 9.12 -3.89 -7.33
N ALA A 129 8.84 -3.64 -8.62
CA ALA A 129 8.32 -4.65 -9.53
C ALA A 129 9.22 -5.90 -9.66
N PRO A 130 10.57 -5.82 -9.59
CA PRO A 130 11.42 -7.02 -9.57
C PRO A 130 11.14 -7.98 -8.39
N LEU A 131 10.56 -7.50 -7.28
CA LEU A 131 10.21 -8.34 -6.13
C LEU A 131 9.07 -9.31 -6.47
N ILE A 132 8.29 -9.03 -7.52
CA ILE A 132 7.27 -9.95 -8.03
C ILE A 132 7.91 -11.28 -8.42
N ASP A 133 9.04 -11.26 -9.13
CA ASP A 133 9.72 -12.48 -9.55
C ASP A 133 10.38 -13.18 -8.35
N HIS A 134 10.94 -12.42 -7.41
CA HIS A 134 11.50 -12.93 -6.15
C HIS A 134 10.49 -13.74 -5.33
N TYR A 135 9.26 -13.23 -5.16
CA TYR A 135 8.21 -13.91 -4.42
C TYR A 135 7.45 -14.94 -5.24
N ARG A 136 7.39 -14.80 -6.58
CA ARG A 136 6.89 -15.85 -7.47
C ARG A 136 7.74 -17.11 -7.36
N ALA A 137 9.07 -16.96 -7.36
CA ALA A 137 10.00 -18.10 -7.22
C ALA A 137 9.84 -18.85 -5.90
N ARG A 138 9.34 -18.18 -4.85
CA ARG A 138 9.04 -18.76 -3.53
C ARG A 138 7.63 -19.34 -3.41
N GLY A 139 6.78 -19.17 -4.42
CA GLY A 139 5.41 -19.67 -4.42
C GLY A 139 4.45 -18.91 -3.49
N THR A 140 4.81 -17.71 -3.05
CA THR A 140 4.01 -16.89 -2.12
C THR A 140 3.32 -15.70 -2.81
N LEU A 141 3.59 -15.46 -4.09
CA LEU A 141 2.97 -14.38 -4.85
C LEU A 141 1.52 -14.69 -5.23
N GLU A 142 0.62 -13.78 -4.86
CA GLU A 142 -0.79 -13.76 -5.22
C GLU A 142 -1.07 -12.51 -6.06
N ARG A 143 -1.71 -12.65 -7.22
CA ARG A 143 -2.05 -11.53 -8.10
C ARG A 143 -3.53 -11.22 -8.05
N VAL A 144 -3.88 -9.96 -7.87
CA VAL A 144 -5.27 -9.50 -7.73
C VAL A 144 -5.51 -8.33 -8.70
N PRO A 145 -6.43 -8.48 -9.67
CA PRO A 145 -6.88 -7.35 -10.48
C PRO A 145 -7.47 -6.25 -9.60
N ALA A 146 -6.92 -5.04 -9.66
CA ALA A 146 -7.26 -3.94 -8.76
C ALA A 146 -7.89 -2.72 -9.48
N MET A 147 -8.49 -2.97 -10.65
CA MET A 147 -9.20 -1.96 -11.46
C MET A 147 -10.74 -2.02 -11.29
N GLY A 148 -11.26 -2.96 -10.49
CA GLY A 148 -12.69 -3.19 -10.28
C GLY A 148 -13.29 -2.45 -9.08
N ALA A 149 -14.47 -2.90 -8.65
CA ALA A 149 -15.14 -2.39 -7.45
C ALA A 149 -14.33 -2.72 -6.19
N ILE A 150 -14.38 -1.82 -5.20
CA ILE A 150 -13.64 -1.96 -3.95
C ILE A 150 -14.08 -3.22 -3.21
N GLU A 151 -15.37 -3.54 -3.26
CA GLU A 151 -15.97 -4.71 -2.62
C GLU A 151 -15.43 -6.02 -3.20
N ASP A 152 -15.31 -6.11 -4.52
CA ASP A 152 -14.76 -7.29 -5.20
C ASP A 152 -13.28 -7.50 -4.86
N ILE A 153 -12.50 -6.41 -4.84
CA ILE A 153 -11.09 -6.43 -4.46
C ILE A 153 -10.96 -6.85 -2.99
N ALA A 154 -11.75 -6.28 -2.09
CA ALA A 154 -11.74 -6.61 -0.66
C ALA A 154 -12.12 -8.08 -0.40
N GLN A 155 -13.06 -8.62 -1.17
CA GLN A 155 -13.40 -10.04 -1.12
C GLN A 155 -12.21 -10.90 -1.55
N ALA A 156 -11.57 -10.60 -2.69
CA ALA A 156 -10.41 -11.34 -3.17
C ALA A 156 -9.25 -11.35 -2.14
N LEU A 157 -8.97 -10.19 -1.53
CA LEU A 157 -7.97 -10.09 -0.45
C LEU A 157 -8.34 -10.95 0.76
N SER A 158 -9.60 -10.92 1.17
CA SER A 158 -10.09 -11.72 2.31
C SER A 158 -9.97 -13.22 2.04
N GLU A 159 -10.26 -13.66 0.82
CA GLU A 159 -10.12 -15.06 0.42
C GLU A 159 -8.66 -15.53 0.43
N ILE A 160 -7.71 -14.65 0.08
CA ILE A 160 -6.27 -14.94 0.22
C ILE A 160 -5.90 -15.11 1.68
N VAL A 161 -6.23 -14.13 2.53
CA VAL A 161 -5.86 -14.14 3.95
C VAL A 161 -6.43 -15.36 4.68
N ARG A 162 -7.70 -15.71 4.42
CA ARG A 162 -8.37 -16.87 5.06
C ARG A 162 -7.67 -18.20 4.82
N ARG A 163 -6.91 -18.37 3.73
CA ARG A 163 -6.14 -19.61 3.48
C ARG A 163 -5.04 -19.83 4.53
N TYR A 164 -4.58 -18.76 5.17
CA TYR A 164 -3.49 -18.76 6.14
C TYR A 164 -3.97 -18.60 7.58
N GLU A 165 -5.26 -18.32 7.82
CA GLU A 165 -5.84 -18.28 9.17
C GLU A 165 -6.02 -19.67 9.80
N THR A 166 -6.05 -20.73 8.97
CA THR A 166 -6.34 -22.11 9.36
C THR A 166 -5.13 -23.07 9.34
N ALA A 167 -3.91 -22.55 9.14
CA ALA A 167 -2.67 -23.33 9.07
C ALA A 167 -1.89 -23.30 10.39
#